data_AF-A0A8H6AKI7-F1
#
_entry.id   AF-A0A8H6AKI7-F1
#
_cell.length_a   1.000
_cell.length_b   1.000
_cell.length_c   1.000
_cell.angle_alpha   90.00
_cell.angle_beta   90.00
_cell.angle_gamma   90.00
#
_symmetry.space_group_name_H-M   'P 1'
#
loop_
_entity.id
_entity.type
_entity.pdbx_description
1 polymer ?
#
loop_
_entity_poly.entity_id
_entity_poly.type
_entity_poly.pdbx_seq_one_letter_code
_entity_poly.pdbx_strand_id
1 'polypeptide(L)'
;MSTPGPPTKPFRWIEGFPLHWEIVSGHPIAEKLGNMRAALESSADPNALDKAPRPEQSMGRPLHYATDTLHFDFMPRYENLPIVELLLEFGADPRMEGMAGLRESPLEDVERIVQTNYPKLGERDMEIFKAALVAMEEKARELEGRHGRTRVKSVEKKPSPLY
;
A
#
# COMPACT_ATOMS: atom_id res chain seq x y z
N MET A 1 0.34 5.44 -37.50
CA MET A 1 -0.49 4.91 -36.39
C MET A 1 -0.15 5.74 -35.16
N SER A 2 -1.06 6.58 -34.69
CA SER A 2 -0.82 7.37 -33.47
C SER A 2 -0.91 6.45 -32.26
N THR A 3 0.13 6.44 -31.43
CA THR A 3 0.08 5.83 -30.10
C THR A 3 -1.09 6.42 -29.33
N PRO A 4 -1.92 5.62 -28.63
CA PRO A 4 -2.96 6.17 -27.77
C PRO A 4 -2.29 7.11 -26.77
N GLY A 5 -2.73 8.37 -26.70
CA GLY A 5 -2.29 9.28 -25.65
C GLY A 5 -2.65 8.72 -24.27
N PRO A 6 -1.91 9.09 -23.20
CA PRO A 6 -2.20 8.59 -21.86
C PRO A 6 -3.65 8.88 -21.48
N PRO A 7 -4.34 7.96 -20.80
CA PRO A 7 -5.73 8.10 -20.42
C PRO A 7 -5.97 9.42 -19.67
N THR A 8 -7.01 10.16 -20.07
CA THR A 8 -7.36 11.45 -19.47
C THR A 8 -7.86 11.30 -18.03
N LYS A 9 -6.97 11.62 -17.08
CA LYS A 9 -7.13 12.04 -15.66
C LYS A 9 -8.02 11.18 -14.75
N PRO A 10 -7.37 10.39 -13.86
CA PRO A 10 -7.19 10.84 -12.46
C PRO A 10 -5.72 11.01 -12.00
N PHE A 11 -4.74 10.88 -12.89
CA PHE A 11 -3.34 10.68 -12.48
C PHE A 11 -2.50 11.95 -12.20
N ARG A 12 -2.98 13.16 -12.53
CA ARG A 12 -2.19 14.39 -12.37
C ARG A 12 -1.71 14.67 -10.94
N TRP A 13 -2.36 14.05 -9.96
CA TRP A 13 -2.07 14.23 -8.53
C TRP A 13 -1.01 13.25 -8.01
N ILE A 14 -0.66 12.24 -8.80
CA ILE A 14 0.27 11.19 -8.43
C ILE A 14 1.50 11.10 -9.33
N GLU A 15 1.57 11.83 -10.45
CA GLU A 15 2.70 11.83 -11.39
C GLU A 15 4.06 12.14 -10.71
N GLY A 16 4.06 12.94 -9.64
CA GLY A 16 5.26 13.23 -8.84
C GLY A 16 5.53 12.25 -7.69
N PHE A 17 4.74 11.17 -7.57
CA PHE A 17 4.75 10.22 -6.46
C PHE A 17 5.02 8.83 -7.02
N PRO A 18 6.29 8.42 -7.16
CA PRO A 18 6.64 7.16 -7.81
C PRO A 18 5.95 5.95 -7.16
N LEU A 19 5.71 5.98 -5.85
CA LEU A 19 5.05 4.88 -5.14
C LEU A 19 3.55 4.75 -5.45
N HIS A 20 2.93 5.78 -6.01
CA HIS A 20 1.54 5.75 -6.46
C HIS A 20 1.47 5.59 -7.98
N TRP A 21 2.29 6.36 -8.71
CA TRP A 21 2.31 6.38 -10.17
C TRP A 21 2.75 5.04 -10.77
N GLU A 22 3.84 4.44 -10.29
CA GLU A 22 4.39 3.24 -10.92
C GLU A 22 3.40 2.08 -10.90
N ILE A 23 2.62 1.97 -9.83
CA ILE A 23 1.57 0.95 -9.67
C ILE A 23 0.59 1.01 -10.84
N VAL A 24 0.15 2.23 -11.19
CA VAL A 24 -0.86 2.46 -12.24
C VAL A 24 -0.27 2.82 -13.60
N SER A 25 1.06 2.80 -13.71
CA SER A 25 1.75 3.05 -14.97
C SER A 25 1.64 1.84 -15.91
N GLY A 26 1.80 2.10 -17.21
CA GLY A 26 1.93 1.05 -18.22
C GLY A 26 3.32 0.42 -18.29
N HIS A 27 4.22 0.72 -17.35
CA HIS A 27 5.58 0.16 -17.36
C HIS A 27 5.57 -1.35 -17.08
N PRO A 28 6.54 -2.12 -17.60
CA PRO A 28 6.72 -3.51 -17.20
C PRO A 28 7.00 -3.64 -15.69
N ILE A 29 6.56 -4.74 -15.06
CA ILE A 29 6.71 -4.96 -13.62
C ILE A 29 8.15 -4.79 -13.11
N ALA A 30 9.15 -5.22 -13.89
CA ALA A 30 10.56 -5.06 -13.53
C ALA A 30 10.99 -3.59 -13.43
N GLU A 31 10.49 -2.74 -14.33
CA GLU A 31 10.76 -1.30 -14.33
C GLU A 31 10.04 -0.62 -13.17
N LYS A 32 8.77 -0.96 -12.93
CA LYS A 32 8.00 -0.47 -11.76
C LYS A 32 8.75 -0.73 -10.46
N LEU A 33 9.20 -1.97 -10.25
CA LEU A 33 9.94 -2.36 -9.04
C LEU A 33 11.27 -1.61 -8.92
N GLY A 34 12.00 -1.42 -10.02
CA GLY A 34 13.24 -0.64 -10.02
C GLY A 34 13.02 0.81 -9.61
N ASN A 35 12.02 1.46 -10.21
CA ASN A 35 11.69 2.86 -9.91
C ASN A 35 11.19 3.04 -8.47
N MET A 36 10.29 2.15 -8.01
CA MET A 36 9.78 2.19 -6.63
C MET A 36 10.89 1.93 -5.62
N ARG A 37 11.76 0.94 -5.86
CA ARG A 37 12.90 0.67 -4.98
C ARG A 37 13.85 1.85 -4.88
N ALA A 38 14.20 2.47 -6.01
CA ALA A 38 15.04 3.67 -6.03
C ALA A 38 14.41 4.83 -5.24
N ALA A 39 13.08 5.01 -5.34
CA ALA A 39 12.37 6.01 -4.57
C ALA A 39 12.38 5.71 -3.06
N LEU A 40 12.12 4.47 -2.66
CA LEU A 40 12.13 4.02 -1.26
C LEU A 40 13.54 4.17 -0.65
N GLU A 41 14.58 3.79 -1.38
CA GLU A 41 15.98 3.99 -0.98
C GLU A 41 16.34 5.48 -0.86
N SER A 42 15.67 6.33 -1.63
CA SER A 42 15.75 7.80 -1.53
C SER A 42 14.81 8.39 -0.46
N SER A 43 14.37 7.57 0.50
CA SER A 43 13.51 7.97 1.63
C SER A 43 12.09 8.38 1.26
N ALA A 44 11.55 7.94 0.12
CA ALA A 44 10.12 8.06 -0.13
C ALA A 44 9.34 7.27 0.95
N ASP A 45 8.35 7.92 1.55
CA ASP A 45 7.52 7.30 2.60
C ASP A 45 6.52 6.31 1.98
N PRO A 46 6.61 5.00 2.26
CA PRO A 46 5.68 4.00 1.74
C PRO A 46 4.27 4.14 2.30
N ASN A 47 4.08 4.94 3.35
CA ASN A 47 2.79 5.26 3.93
C ASN A 47 2.23 6.60 3.46
N ALA A 48 2.92 7.35 2.59
CA ALA A 48 2.44 8.67 2.17
C ALA A 48 1.04 8.58 1.53
N LEU A 49 0.13 9.49 1.91
CA LEU A 49 -1.11 9.68 1.17
C LEU A 49 -0.80 10.26 -0.22
N ASP A 50 -1.66 9.95 -1.19
CA ASP A 50 -1.67 10.68 -2.45
C ASP A 50 -1.96 12.18 -2.24
N LYS A 51 -1.76 12.97 -3.29
CA LYS A 51 -2.01 14.42 -3.27
C LYS A 51 -3.35 14.81 -3.88
N ALA A 52 -4.37 13.96 -3.78
CA ALA A 52 -5.70 14.36 -4.16
C ALA A 52 -6.13 15.59 -3.33
N PRO A 53 -6.71 16.64 -3.95
CA PRO A 53 -7.05 17.87 -3.24
C PRO A 53 -8.26 17.70 -2.31
N ARG A 54 -9.03 16.62 -2.48
CA ARG A 54 -10.20 16.32 -1.67
C ARG A 54 -10.20 14.84 -1.28
N PRO A 55 -10.63 14.50 -0.05
CA PRO A 55 -10.65 13.12 0.43
C PRO A 55 -11.39 12.14 -0.49
N GLU A 56 -12.53 12.53 -1.05
CA GLU A 56 -13.33 11.70 -1.95
C GLU A 56 -12.67 11.42 -3.31
N GLN A 57 -11.56 12.11 -3.62
CA GLN A 57 -10.74 11.88 -4.82
C GLN A 57 -9.47 11.10 -4.51
N SER A 58 -9.17 10.90 -3.22
CA SER A 58 -8.01 10.15 -2.77
C SER A 58 -8.29 8.66 -2.90
N MET A 59 -7.31 7.97 -3.46
CA MET A 59 -7.23 6.53 -3.49
C MET A 59 -6.46 6.00 -2.28
N GLY A 60 -5.73 6.87 -1.59
CA GLY A 60 -5.08 6.58 -0.31
C GLY A 60 -3.56 6.48 -0.44
N ARG A 61 -3.02 5.40 0.10
CA ARG A 61 -1.58 5.13 0.23
C ARG A 61 -1.12 4.17 -0.88
N PRO A 62 0.18 4.00 -1.11
CA PRO A 62 0.69 3.06 -2.10
C PRO A 62 0.05 1.66 -2.03
N LEU A 63 -0.16 1.12 -0.82
CA LEU A 63 -0.84 -0.17 -0.67
C LEU A 63 -2.30 -0.16 -1.14
N HIS A 64 -3.05 0.93 -0.93
CA HIS A 64 -4.42 1.04 -1.48
C HIS A 64 -4.43 0.97 -3.00
N TYR A 65 -3.43 1.58 -3.65
CA TYR A 65 -3.29 1.50 -5.11
C TYR A 65 -2.92 0.09 -5.56
N ALA A 66 -2.01 -0.58 -4.85
CA ALA A 66 -1.54 -1.92 -5.22
C ALA A 66 -2.65 -2.98 -5.16
N THR A 67 -3.63 -2.80 -4.27
CA THR A 67 -4.74 -3.75 -4.04
C THR A 67 -6.09 -3.28 -4.56
N ASP A 68 -6.15 -2.17 -5.29
CA ASP A 68 -7.41 -1.63 -5.77
C ASP A 68 -8.08 -2.54 -6.82
N THR A 69 -9.35 -2.86 -6.60
CA THR A 69 -10.16 -3.70 -7.51
C THR A 69 -11.23 -2.91 -8.28
N LEU A 70 -11.39 -1.61 -8.00
CA LEU A 70 -12.55 -0.83 -8.42
C LEU A 70 -12.25 0.24 -9.46
N HIS A 71 -11.04 0.78 -9.46
CA HIS A 71 -10.64 1.99 -10.19
C HIS A 71 -9.61 1.71 -11.29
N PHE A 72 -8.82 0.63 -11.19
CA PHE A 72 -7.79 0.26 -12.18
C PHE A 72 -8.06 -1.10 -12.83
N ASP A 73 -9.28 -1.30 -13.35
CA ASP A 73 -9.71 -2.56 -13.97
C ASP A 73 -8.98 -2.90 -15.29
N PHE A 74 -8.34 -1.91 -15.91
CA PHE A 74 -7.60 -2.03 -17.17
C PHE A 74 -6.16 -2.51 -17.01
N MET A 75 -5.69 -2.76 -15.78
CA MET A 75 -4.33 -3.20 -15.51
C MET A 75 -4.25 -4.65 -15.01
N PRO A 76 -3.19 -5.39 -15.37
CA PRO A 76 -3.02 -6.75 -14.89
C PRO A 76 -2.68 -6.76 -13.39
N ARG A 77 -3.72 -6.92 -12.56
CA ARG A 77 -3.61 -6.97 -11.08
C ARG A 77 -2.72 -8.11 -10.59
N TYR A 78 -2.66 -9.20 -11.36
CA TYR A 78 -1.85 -10.35 -11.01
C TYR A 78 -0.34 -10.07 -10.97
N GLU A 79 0.11 -8.92 -11.47
CA GLU A 79 1.52 -8.49 -11.40
C GLU A 79 1.85 -7.66 -10.16
N ASN A 80 0.84 -7.29 -9.34
CA ASN A 80 1.05 -6.37 -8.21
C ASN A 80 1.55 -7.04 -6.92
N LEU A 81 1.56 -8.38 -6.80
CA LEU A 81 2.05 -9.03 -5.57
C LEU A 81 3.50 -8.62 -5.22
N PRO A 82 4.48 -8.62 -6.16
CA PRO A 82 5.82 -8.10 -5.88
C PRO A 82 5.85 -6.63 -5.41
N ILE A 83 4.89 -5.80 -5.86
CA ILE A 83 4.77 -4.41 -5.43
C ILE A 83 4.30 -4.35 -3.97
N VAL A 84 3.29 -5.15 -3.62
CA VAL A 84 2.81 -5.27 -2.23
C VAL A 84 3.95 -5.69 -1.32
N GLU A 85 4.67 -6.76 -1.69
CA GLU A 85 5.82 -7.27 -0.93
C GLU A 85 6.91 -6.20 -0.75
N LEU A 86 7.27 -5.48 -1.82
CA LEU A 86 8.24 -4.39 -1.77
C LEU A 86 7.81 -3.28 -0.79
N LEU A 87 6.55 -2.84 -0.85
CA LEU A 87 6.05 -1.79 0.04
C LEU A 87 6.09 -2.24 1.50
N LEU A 88 5.69 -3.49 1.79
CA LEU A 88 5.74 -4.08 3.12
C LEU A 88 7.20 -4.24 3.61
N GLU A 89 8.14 -4.64 2.75
CA GLU A 89 9.58 -4.72 3.04
C GLU A 89 10.11 -3.39 3.57
N PHE A 90 9.71 -2.28 2.95
CA PHE A 90 10.12 -0.92 3.34
C PHE A 90 9.26 -0.28 4.44
N GLY A 91 8.33 -1.03 5.05
CA GLY A 91 7.59 -0.59 6.23
C GLY A 91 6.26 0.10 5.95
N ALA A 92 5.62 -0.17 4.80
CA ALA A 92 4.21 0.11 4.64
C ALA A 92 3.40 -0.60 5.74
N ASP A 93 2.50 0.12 6.41
CA ASP A 93 1.58 -0.44 7.41
C ASP A 93 0.22 -0.71 6.73
N PRO A 94 -0.14 -2.00 6.52
CA PRO A 94 -1.35 -2.36 5.79
C PRO A 94 -2.64 -2.09 6.58
N ARG A 95 -2.54 -1.63 7.84
CA ARG A 95 -3.69 -1.28 8.70
C ARG A 95 -4.04 0.21 8.61
N MET A 96 -3.25 1.01 7.91
CA MET A 96 -3.52 2.44 7.81
C MET A 96 -4.65 2.71 6.82
N GLU A 97 -5.69 3.38 7.31
CA GLU A 97 -6.79 3.89 6.49
C GLU A 97 -6.31 4.94 5.46
N GLY A 98 -7.15 5.15 4.44
CA GLY A 98 -6.97 6.20 3.44
C GLY A 98 -7.25 7.60 4.00
N MET A 99 -7.33 8.58 3.10
CA MET A 99 -7.52 9.97 3.50
C MET A 99 -8.84 10.16 4.27
N ALA A 100 -8.75 10.81 5.45
CA ALA A 100 -9.89 11.11 6.32
C ALA A 100 -10.76 9.89 6.72
N GLY A 101 -10.20 8.67 6.69
CA GLY A 101 -10.94 7.45 7.04
C GLY A 101 -12.05 7.08 6.05
N LEU A 102 -12.08 7.70 4.86
CA LEU A 102 -13.11 7.43 3.85
C LEU A 102 -12.84 6.14 3.05
N ARG A 103 -11.65 5.57 3.23
CA ARG A 103 -11.26 4.29 2.63
C ARG A 103 -10.68 3.40 3.72
N GLU A 104 -11.25 2.20 3.82
CA GLU A 104 -10.78 1.14 4.72
C GLU A 104 -9.30 0.84 4.49
N SER A 105 -8.66 0.20 5.46
CA SER A 105 -7.24 -0.16 5.32
C SER A 105 -7.04 -1.18 4.18
N PRO A 106 -5.84 -1.23 3.56
CA PRO A 106 -5.54 -2.25 2.55
C PRO A 106 -5.77 -3.67 3.06
N LEU A 107 -5.46 -3.95 4.33
CA LEU A 107 -5.69 -5.26 4.94
C LEU A 107 -7.18 -5.62 4.99
N GLU A 108 -8.04 -4.69 5.43
CA GLU A 108 -9.50 -4.92 5.50
C GLU A 108 -10.13 -5.09 4.11
N ASP A 109 -9.73 -4.29 3.12
CA ASP A 109 -10.22 -4.40 1.74
C ASP A 109 -9.86 -5.77 1.15
N VAL A 110 -8.60 -6.19 1.28
CA VAL A 110 -8.11 -7.49 0.79
C VAL A 110 -8.79 -8.64 1.53
N GLU A 111 -8.95 -8.55 2.86
CA GLU A 111 -9.67 -9.54 3.65
C GLU A 111 -11.11 -9.71 3.12
N ARG A 112 -11.83 -8.61 2.92
CA ARG A 112 -13.19 -8.62 2.36
C ARG A 112 -13.23 -9.23 0.96
N ILE A 113 -12.28 -8.90 0.09
CA ILE A 113 -12.17 -9.47 -1.26
C ILE A 113 -12.02 -11.00 -1.19
N VAL A 114 -11.13 -11.50 -0.33
CA VAL A 114 -10.86 -12.93 -0.16
C VAL A 114 -12.07 -13.66 0.44
N GLN A 115 -12.64 -13.12 1.52
CA GLN A 115 -13.79 -13.72 2.22
C GLN A 115 -15.03 -13.81 1.35
N THR A 116 -15.29 -12.78 0.53
CA THR A 116 -16.46 -12.75 -0.36
C THR A 116 -16.24 -13.49 -1.67
N ASN A 117 -15.01 -13.98 -1.91
CA ASN A 117 -14.58 -14.54 -3.19
C ASN A 117 -15.02 -13.63 -4.35
N TYR A 118 -14.52 -12.39 -4.34
CA TYR A 118 -15.09 -11.28 -5.10
C TYR A 118 -15.45 -11.67 -6.56
N PRO A 119 -16.74 -11.70 -6.94
CA PRO A 119 -17.20 -12.38 -8.15
C PRO A 119 -16.64 -11.86 -9.49
N LYS A 120 -16.05 -10.67 -9.50
CA LYS A 120 -15.46 -10.06 -10.71
C LYS A 120 -14.01 -10.49 -10.95
N LEU A 121 -13.38 -11.18 -10.00
CA LEU A 121 -12.00 -11.62 -10.13
C LEU A 121 -11.95 -13.06 -10.61
N GLY A 122 -11.05 -13.30 -11.57
CA GLY A 122 -10.70 -14.66 -11.97
C GLY A 122 -9.85 -15.35 -10.89
N GLU A 123 -9.70 -16.67 -11.02
CA GLU A 123 -8.93 -17.50 -10.09
C GLU A 123 -7.51 -16.97 -9.88
N ARG A 124 -6.80 -16.61 -10.96
CA ARG A 124 -5.44 -16.05 -10.91
C ARG A 124 -5.36 -14.74 -10.12
N ASP A 125 -6.33 -13.84 -10.28
CA ASP A 125 -6.36 -12.59 -9.50
C ASP A 125 -6.63 -12.92 -8.03
N MET A 126 -7.54 -13.86 -7.74
CA MET A 126 -7.86 -14.27 -6.37
C MET A 126 -6.67 -14.91 -5.64
N GLU A 127 -5.83 -15.68 -6.32
CA GLU A 127 -4.60 -16.24 -5.73
C GLU A 127 -3.66 -15.13 -5.24
N ILE A 128 -3.55 -14.04 -5.99
CA ILE A 128 -2.74 -12.89 -5.63
C ILE A 128 -3.31 -12.16 -4.41
N PHE A 129 -4.62 -11.96 -4.33
CA PHE A 129 -5.24 -11.36 -3.15
C PHE A 129 -5.08 -12.24 -1.90
N LYS A 130 -5.15 -13.57 -2.04
CA LYS A 130 -4.85 -14.49 -0.92
C LYS A 130 -3.40 -14.39 -0.46
N ALA A 131 -2.45 -14.32 -1.39
CA ALA A 131 -1.04 -14.15 -1.06
C ALA A 131 -0.77 -12.78 -0.40
N ALA A 132 -1.36 -11.72 -0.93
CA ALA A 132 -1.27 -10.38 -0.37
C ALA A 132 -1.85 -10.33 1.06
N LEU A 133 -2.98 -11.00 1.31
CA LEU A 133 -3.59 -11.09 2.65
C LEU A 133 -2.60 -11.67 3.66
N VAL A 134 -1.99 -12.82 3.34
CA VAL A 134 -1.00 -13.48 4.21
C VAL A 134 0.18 -12.54 4.50
N ALA A 135 0.74 -11.91 3.47
CA ALA A 135 1.87 -10.99 3.64
C ALA A 135 1.51 -9.77 4.50
N MET A 136 0.31 -9.21 4.31
CA MET A 136 -0.17 -8.07 5.10
C MET A 136 -0.45 -8.43 6.56
N GLU A 137 -1.04 -9.60 6.83
CA GLU A 137 -1.26 -10.09 8.19
C GLU A 137 0.08 -10.32 8.92
N GLU A 138 1.06 -10.91 8.24
CA GLU A 138 2.41 -11.08 8.79
C GLU A 138 3.05 -9.74 9.15
N LYS A 139 2.97 -8.76 8.24
CA LYS A 139 3.48 -7.41 8.50
C LYS A 139 2.74 -6.72 9.65
N ALA A 140 1.41 -6.84 9.72
CA ALA A 140 0.61 -6.28 10.80
C ALA A 140 1.05 -6.84 12.17
N ARG A 141 1.19 -8.17 12.28
CA ARG A 141 1.68 -8.84 13.50
C ARG A 141 3.11 -8.39 13.87
N GLU A 142 3.98 -8.22 12.88
CA GLU A 142 5.34 -7.72 13.08
C GLU A 142 5.34 -6.32 13.70
N LEU A 143 4.52 -5.41 13.16
CA LEU A 143 4.39 -4.03 13.63
C LEU A 143 3.80 -3.95 15.04
N GLU A 144 2.85 -4.82 15.40
CA GLU A 144 2.33 -4.94 16.77
C GLU A 144 3.40 -5.40 17.77
N GLY A 145 4.16 -6.43 17.42
CA GLY A 145 5.27 -6.93 18.25
C GLY A 145 6.35 -5.88 18.50
N ARG A 146 6.60 -4.98 17.54
CA ARG A 146 7.51 -3.84 17.69
C ARG A 146 6.96 -2.79 18.66
N HIS A 147 5.66 -2.49 18.62
CA HIS A 147 5.02 -1.56 19.57
C HIS A 147 5.02 -2.07 21.01
N GLY A 148 4.91 -3.39 21.22
CA GLY A 148 5.01 -4.01 22.53
C GLY A 148 6.40 -3.91 23.19
N ARG A 149 7.49 -3.97 22.42
CA ARG A 149 8.86 -3.89 22.94
C ARG A 149 9.30 -2.49 23.35
N THR A 150 8.79 -1.44 22.71
CA THR A 150 9.18 -0.05 23.01
C THR A 150 8.66 0.41 24.38
N ARG A 151 7.55 -0.15 24.87
CA ARG A 151 6.92 0.25 26.14
C ARG A 151 7.64 -0.25 27.39
N VAL A 152 8.54 -1.24 27.28
CA VAL A 152 9.22 -1.87 28.42
C VAL A 152 10.53 -1.16 28.83
N LYS A 153 11.05 -0.24 28.01
CA LYS A 153 12.35 0.42 28.31
C LYS A 153 12.26 1.70 29.15
N SER A 154 11.08 2.08 29.67
CA SER A 154 10.87 3.39 30.32
C SER A 154 10.40 3.33 31.78
N VAL A 155 10.81 2.33 32.57
CA VAL A 155 10.56 2.33 34.02
C VAL A 155 11.77 1.80 34.79
N GLU A 156 12.70 2.69 35.17
CA GLU A 156 13.22 2.80 36.54
C GLU A 156 14.32 3.88 36.60
N LYS A 157 13.94 5.09 37.01
CA LYS A 157 14.81 5.90 37.87
C LYS A 157 13.97 6.31 39.07
N LYS A 158 14.08 5.51 40.14
CA LYS A 158 13.50 5.85 41.44
C LYS A 158 14.11 7.18 41.91
N PRO A 159 13.32 8.11 42.46
CA PRO A 159 13.87 9.26 43.15
C PRO A 159 14.55 8.78 44.44
N SER A 160 15.83 9.11 44.61
CA SER A 160 16.53 8.93 45.88
C SER A 160 15.89 9.83 46.94
N PRO A 161 15.48 9.29 48.10
CA PRO A 161 15.03 10.12 49.20
C PRO A 161 16.20 10.41 50.18
N LEU A 162 16.16 11.63 50.74
CA LEU A 162 16.77 12.09 52.00
C LEU A 162 18.28 12.40 51.91
N TYR A 163 18.79 13.53 52.43
CA TYR A 163 18.39 14.31 53.62
C TYR A 163 18.36 15.81 53.36
#